data_AF-A0A966L6S6-F1
#
_entry.id   AF-A0A966L6S6-F1
#
_cell.length_a   1.000
_cell.length_b   1.000
_cell.length_c   1.000
_cell.angle_alpha   90.00
_cell.angle_beta   90.00
_cell.angle_gamma   90.00
#
_symmetry.space_group_name_H-M   'P 1'
#
loop_
_entity.id
_entity.type
_entity.pdbx_description
1 polymer ?
#
loop_
_entity_poly.entity_id
_entity_poly.type
_entity_poly.pdbx_seq_one_letter_code
_entity_poly.pdbx_strand_id
1 'polypeptide(L)'
;MKKRSKQRPRKEGNPDLRRQCQSPVLEIPQMVEELTQYLTPTSFTPLKYLQGNHDKLMRDRLLNLPVMVPLVLRLVYRKIAGLSEAVRVLKEEGLLWVKPLEVSKQAVSKCLMNLPCEIWRVLLKQVLEKSNLKPQNLKLEARWQRVSQKFSAIWIADGSTL
;
A
#
# COMPACT_ATOMS: atom_id res chain seq x y z
N MET A 1 -49.47 9.55 19.70
CA MET A 1 -49.09 9.29 18.29
C MET A 1 -47.71 9.90 18.02
N LYS A 2 -46.68 9.08 17.74
CA LYS A 2 -45.30 9.56 17.44
C LYS A 2 -45.24 10.18 16.04
N LYS A 3 -44.89 11.46 15.93
CA LYS A 3 -44.66 12.15 14.64
C LYS A 3 -43.40 11.56 13.98
N ARG A 4 -43.56 10.88 12.83
CA ARG A 4 -42.44 10.43 11.99
C ARG A 4 -41.69 11.66 11.49
N SER A 5 -40.38 11.74 11.74
CA SER A 5 -39.52 12.80 11.21
C SER A 5 -39.52 12.73 9.68
N LYS A 6 -40.00 13.77 9.01
CA LYS A 6 -39.87 13.94 7.56
C LYS A 6 -38.37 13.95 7.21
N GLN A 7 -37.88 12.87 6.61
CA GLN A 7 -36.56 12.87 5.97
C GLN A 7 -36.59 13.90 4.84
N ARG A 8 -35.68 14.88 4.89
CA ARG A 8 -35.55 15.89 3.85
C ARG A 8 -35.15 15.19 2.54
N PRO A 9 -35.80 15.50 1.39
CA PRO A 9 -35.38 14.96 0.11
C PRO A 9 -33.92 15.36 -0.15
N ARG A 10 -33.13 14.39 -0.60
CA ARG A 10 -31.71 14.60 -0.92
C ARG A 10 -31.67 15.58 -2.10
N LYS A 11 -31.15 16.78 -1.88
CA LYS A 11 -30.95 17.75 -2.98
C LYS A 11 -30.01 17.10 -3.99
N GLU A 12 -30.52 16.81 -5.18
CA GLU A 12 -29.69 16.49 -6.34
C GLU A 12 -28.94 17.77 -6.71
N GLY A 13 -27.77 17.97 -6.08
CA GLY A 13 -26.89 19.08 -6.41
C GLY A 13 -26.35 18.93 -7.83
N ASN A 14 -25.89 20.05 -8.39
CA ASN A 14 -25.31 20.11 -9.73
C ASN A 14 -24.30 18.96 -9.93
N PRO A 15 -24.47 18.10 -10.95
CA PRO A 15 -23.55 17.01 -11.25
C PRO A 15 -22.09 17.49 -11.40
N ASP A 16 -21.87 18.72 -11.86
CA ASP A 16 -20.53 19.31 -12.04
C ASP A 16 -19.87 19.69 -10.71
N LEU A 17 -20.66 19.87 -9.65
CA LEU A 17 -20.18 20.13 -8.28
C LEU A 17 -20.01 18.85 -7.45
N ARG A 18 -20.26 17.68 -8.06
CA ARG A 18 -20.00 16.41 -7.39
C ARG A 18 -18.49 16.28 -7.18
N ARG A 19 -18.10 15.92 -5.96
CA ARG A 19 -16.71 15.52 -5.71
C ARG A 19 -16.40 14.34 -6.63
N GLN A 20 -15.34 14.46 -7.42
CA GLN A 20 -14.81 13.33 -8.17
C GLN A 20 -14.42 12.24 -7.16
N CYS A 21 -15.14 11.11 -7.18
CA CYS A 21 -14.70 9.91 -6.49
C CYS A 21 -13.61 9.27 -7.35
N GLN A 22 -12.36 9.45 -6.95
CA GLN A 22 -11.27 8.66 -7.50
C GLN A 22 -11.45 7.23 -7.00
N SER A 23 -11.87 6.34 -7.89
CA SER A 23 -11.85 4.91 -7.63
C SER A 23 -10.40 4.44 -7.57
N PRO A 24 -10.07 3.54 -6.65
CA PRO A 24 -8.73 3.01 -6.57
C PRO A 24 -8.40 2.22 -7.83
N VAL A 25 -7.15 2.29 -8.27
CA VAL A 25 -6.66 1.61 -9.49
C VAL A 25 -6.94 0.11 -9.41
N LEU A 26 -7.22 -0.55 -10.54
CA LEU A 26 -7.42 -2.00 -10.57
C LEU A 26 -6.16 -2.73 -10.09
N GLU A 27 -6.34 -3.82 -9.36
CA GLU A 27 -5.20 -4.62 -8.90
C GLU A 27 -4.59 -5.36 -10.08
N ILE A 28 -3.27 -5.23 -10.21
CA ILE A 28 -2.48 -5.97 -11.19
C ILE A 28 -1.98 -7.24 -10.49
N PRO A 29 -2.45 -8.45 -10.85
CA PRO A 29 -2.11 -9.68 -10.13
C PRO A 29 -0.60 -9.93 -10.04
N GLN A 30 0.12 -9.66 -11.13
CA GLN A 30 1.58 -9.80 -11.19
C GLN A 30 2.29 -8.91 -10.15
N MET A 31 1.80 -7.69 -9.95
CA MET A 31 2.36 -6.76 -8.97
C MET A 31 2.10 -7.25 -7.54
N VAL A 32 0.92 -7.79 -7.27
CA VAL A 32 0.55 -8.34 -5.96
C VAL A 32 1.41 -9.55 -5.62
N GLU A 33 1.64 -10.45 -6.58
CA GLU A 33 2.51 -11.61 -6.42
C GLU A 33 3.95 -11.18 -6.11
N GLU A 34 4.50 -10.25 -6.88
CA GLU A 34 5.85 -9.75 -6.69
C GLU A 34 6.03 -9.07 -5.32
N LEU A 35 5.10 -8.20 -4.93
CA LEU A 35 5.09 -7.56 -3.61
C LEU A 35 5.03 -8.60 -2.49
N THR A 36 4.25 -9.66 -2.65
CA THR A 36 4.12 -10.74 -1.66
C THR A 36 5.42 -11.54 -1.50
N GLN A 37 6.17 -11.75 -2.59
CA GLN A 37 7.49 -12.39 -2.55
C GLN A 37 8.51 -11.57 -1.75
N TYR A 38 8.51 -10.25 -1.91
CA TYR A 38 9.45 -9.38 -1.18
C TYR A 38 9.06 -9.24 0.31
N LEU A 39 7.77 -9.18 0.59
CA LEU A 39 7.23 -8.73 1.88
C LEU A 39 6.59 -9.83 2.74
N THR A 40 7.04 -11.07 2.57
CA THR A 40 6.55 -12.22 3.35
C THR A 40 6.55 -11.94 4.85
N PRO A 41 5.49 -12.26 5.61
CA PRO A 41 5.35 -11.87 7.02
C PRO A 41 6.52 -12.21 7.95
N THR A 42 7.27 -13.25 7.62
CA THR A 42 8.51 -13.65 8.31
C THR A 42 9.56 -12.53 8.33
N SER A 43 9.59 -11.65 7.32
CA SER A 43 10.49 -10.49 7.23
C SER A 43 10.26 -9.43 8.31
N PHE A 44 9.07 -9.43 8.95
CA PHE A 44 8.75 -8.48 10.03
C PHE A 44 9.29 -8.90 11.40
N THR A 45 9.84 -10.12 11.54
CA THR A 45 10.42 -10.62 12.80
C THR A 45 11.50 -9.71 13.38
N PRO A 46 12.52 -9.27 12.62
CA PRO A 46 13.53 -8.31 13.12
C PRO A 46 12.95 -6.92 13.44
N LEU A 47 11.85 -6.52 12.80
CA LEU A 47 11.22 -5.21 13.01
C LEU A 47 10.49 -5.10 14.35
N LYS A 48 10.17 -6.24 14.98
CA LYS A 48 9.56 -6.29 16.32
C LYS A 48 10.50 -5.80 17.43
N TYR A 49 11.81 -5.82 17.19
CA TYR A 49 12.83 -5.56 18.21
C TYR A 49 13.64 -4.27 17.95
N LEU A 50 13.22 -3.44 16.98
CA LEU A 50 13.86 -2.15 16.74
C LEU A 50 13.73 -1.22 17.98
N GLN A 51 14.87 -0.67 18.39
CA GLN A 51 15.05 0.14 19.59
C GLN A 51 14.14 1.38 19.55
N GLY A 52 13.27 1.51 20.57
CA GLY A 52 12.18 2.50 20.63
C GLY A 52 10.77 1.89 20.67
N ASN A 53 10.64 0.59 20.35
CA ASN A 53 9.38 -0.17 20.43
C ASN A 53 9.15 -0.89 21.78
N HIS A 54 10.00 -0.66 22.78
CA HIS A 54 10.05 -1.49 23.99
C HIS A 54 8.85 -1.32 24.94
N ASP A 55 8.15 -0.19 24.93
CA ASP A 55 7.10 0.07 25.93
C ASP A 55 5.67 0.03 25.38
N LYS A 56 5.49 0.01 24.05
CA LYS A 56 4.18 -0.14 23.41
C LYS A 56 4.25 -1.22 22.35
N LEU A 57 4.49 -2.43 22.83
CA LEU A 57 4.39 -3.65 22.07
C LEU A 57 3.10 -3.62 21.21
N MET A 58 3.28 -3.47 19.90
CA MET A 58 2.31 -3.80 18.84
C MET A 58 2.07 -5.32 18.83
N ARG A 59 1.78 -5.90 20.01
CA ARG A 59 1.66 -7.35 20.21
C ARG A 59 0.20 -7.81 20.21
N ASP A 60 -0.76 -6.95 20.53
CA ASP A 60 -2.19 -7.32 20.60
C ASP A 60 -3.14 -6.41 19.82
N ARG A 61 -2.65 -5.68 18.81
CA ARG A 61 -3.51 -4.77 18.04
C ARG A 61 -3.97 -5.43 16.74
N LEU A 62 -5.26 -5.30 16.45
CA LEU A 62 -5.84 -5.70 15.17
C LEU A 62 -5.09 -5.07 13.97
N LEU A 63 -4.52 -3.87 14.17
CA LEU A 63 -3.66 -3.13 13.23
C LEU A 63 -2.17 -3.25 13.60
N ASN A 64 -1.62 -4.45 13.50
CA ASN A 64 -0.19 -4.69 13.70
C ASN A 64 0.64 -4.31 12.46
N LEU A 65 1.97 -4.33 12.58
CA LEU A 65 2.89 -4.03 11.47
C LEU A 65 2.61 -4.82 10.17
N PRO A 66 2.32 -6.15 10.22
CA PRO A 66 1.97 -6.91 9.02
C PRO A 66 0.64 -6.51 8.36
N VAL A 67 -0.17 -5.68 9.01
CA VAL A 67 -1.40 -5.08 8.48
C VAL A 67 -1.14 -3.66 7.97
N MET A 68 -0.35 -2.88 8.70
CA MET A 68 -0.06 -1.49 8.34
C MET A 68 0.84 -1.36 7.10
N VAL A 69 1.80 -2.27 6.92
CA VAL A 69 2.68 -2.26 5.75
C VAL A 69 1.92 -2.47 4.45
N PRO A 70 1.13 -3.56 4.28
CA PRO A 70 0.37 -3.76 3.05
C PRO A 70 -0.72 -2.69 2.86
N LEU A 71 -1.24 -2.09 3.94
CA LEU A 71 -2.16 -0.97 3.85
C LEU A 71 -1.51 0.26 3.22
N VAL A 72 -0.33 0.67 3.70
CA VAL A 72 0.39 1.83 3.13
C VAL A 72 0.83 1.57 1.70
N LEU A 73 1.27 0.35 1.37
CA LEU A 73 1.58 -0.01 0.00
C LEU A 73 0.37 0.14 -0.91
N ARG A 74 -0.79 -0.41 -0.51
CA ARG A 74 -2.06 -0.23 -1.24
C ARG A 74 -2.45 1.23 -1.41
N LEU A 75 -2.28 2.08 -0.38
CA LEU A 75 -2.53 3.51 -0.49
C LEU A 75 -1.68 4.14 -1.61
N VAL A 76 -0.41 3.76 -1.71
CA VAL A 76 0.55 4.33 -2.68
C VAL A 76 0.31 3.77 -4.09
N TYR A 77 0.38 2.45 -4.29
CA TYR A 77 0.31 1.88 -5.64
C TYR A 77 -1.10 1.95 -6.23
N ARG A 78 -2.14 1.79 -5.40
CA ARG A 78 -3.53 1.80 -5.84
C ARG A 78 -4.12 3.23 -5.88
N LYS A 79 -3.32 4.25 -5.52
CA LYS A 79 -3.70 5.67 -5.44
C LYS A 79 -5.03 5.88 -4.73
N ILE A 80 -5.21 5.26 -3.57
CA ILE A 80 -6.48 5.29 -2.83
C ILE A 80 -6.72 6.72 -2.32
N ALA A 81 -7.78 7.36 -2.82
CA ALA A 81 -8.13 8.73 -2.47
C ALA A 81 -8.80 8.81 -1.09
N GLY A 82 -7.97 8.74 -0.04
CA GLY A 82 -8.34 9.08 1.32
C GLY A 82 -8.71 7.88 2.20
N LEU A 83 -8.85 8.20 3.49
CA LEU A 83 -8.90 7.20 4.55
C LEU A 83 -10.22 6.40 4.59
N SER A 84 -11.34 6.99 4.12
CA SER A 84 -12.62 6.26 4.05
C SER A 84 -12.56 5.13 3.04
N GLU A 85 -11.98 5.38 1.85
CA GLU A 85 -11.79 4.34 0.84
C GLU A 85 -10.77 3.30 1.30
N ALA A 86 -9.72 3.70 2.01
CA ALA A 86 -8.77 2.75 2.59
C ALA A 86 -9.45 1.77 3.57
N VAL A 87 -10.37 2.26 4.41
CA VAL A 87 -11.14 1.43 5.34
C VAL A 87 -12.13 0.54 4.59
N ARG A 88 -12.80 1.05 3.55
CA ARG A 88 -13.72 0.25 2.71
C ARG A 88 -12.96 -0.89 2.03
N VAL A 89 -11.84 -0.59 1.40
CA VAL A 89 -10.97 -1.57 0.72
C VAL A 89 -10.47 -2.63 1.71
N LEU A 90 -10.06 -2.23 2.91
CA LEU A 90 -9.64 -3.17 3.95
C LEU A 90 -10.79 -4.08 4.43
N LYS A 91 -12.02 -3.55 4.50
CA LYS A 91 -13.21 -4.30 4.91
C LYS A 91 -13.74 -5.25 3.82
N GLU A 92 -13.66 -4.86 2.55
CA GLU A 92 -14.26 -5.60 1.43
C GLU A 92 -13.26 -6.53 0.74
N GLU A 93 -12.04 -6.05 0.49
CA GLU A 93 -11.04 -6.78 -0.30
C GLU A 93 -9.93 -7.40 0.57
N GLY A 94 -9.73 -6.91 1.80
CA GLY A 94 -8.57 -7.26 2.62
C GLY A 94 -7.30 -6.56 2.16
N LEU A 95 -6.12 -7.15 2.37
CA LEU A 95 -4.83 -6.68 1.85
C LEU A 95 -3.99 -7.90 1.43
N LEU A 96 -2.88 -7.69 0.70
CA LEU A 96 -1.92 -8.70 0.20
C LEU A 96 -2.07 -10.12 0.82
N TRP A 97 -1.81 -10.27 2.12
CA TRP A 97 -1.98 -11.52 2.89
C TRP A 97 -2.92 -11.38 4.11
N VAL A 98 -3.58 -10.23 4.27
CA VAL A 98 -4.45 -9.93 5.40
C VAL A 98 -5.89 -10.11 4.97
N LYS A 99 -6.62 -10.98 5.66
CA LYS A 99 -8.05 -11.18 5.42
C LYS A 99 -8.84 -9.86 5.64
N PRO A 100 -10.01 -9.71 4.99
CA PRO A 100 -10.87 -8.56 5.22
C PRO A 100 -11.10 -8.30 6.71
N LEU A 101 -10.89 -7.05 7.12
CA LEU A 101 -10.82 -6.67 8.53
C LEU A 101 -11.66 -5.42 8.79
N GLU A 102 -12.58 -5.52 9.75
CA GLU A 102 -13.37 -4.36 10.17
C GLU A 102 -12.57 -3.50 11.15
N VAL A 103 -12.17 -2.31 10.69
CA VAL A 103 -11.47 -1.32 11.52
C VAL A 103 -12.12 0.05 11.42
N SER A 104 -12.07 0.81 12.50
CA SER A 104 -12.57 2.19 12.49
C SER A 104 -11.60 3.12 11.77
N LYS A 105 -12.14 4.15 11.11
CA LYS A 105 -11.36 5.22 10.49
C LYS A 105 -10.39 5.88 11.48
N GLN A 106 -10.82 6.07 12.73
CA GLN A 106 -9.99 6.66 13.78
C GLN A 106 -8.81 5.76 14.14
N ALA A 107 -9.00 4.44 14.22
CA ALA A 107 -7.94 3.49 14.52
C ALA A 107 -6.86 3.51 13.43
N VAL A 108 -7.26 3.50 12.16
CA VAL A 108 -6.33 3.57 11.03
C VAL A 108 -5.59 4.92 11.02
N SER A 109 -6.30 6.04 11.18
CA SER A 109 -5.67 7.37 11.25
C SER A 109 -4.62 7.45 12.36
N LYS A 110 -4.99 7.02 13.57
CA LYS A 110 -4.09 7.01 14.72
C LYS A 110 -2.88 6.10 14.48
N CYS A 111 -3.06 4.96 13.84
CA CYS A 111 -1.96 4.06 13.56
C CYS A 111 -1.00 4.64 12.52
N LEU A 112 -1.52 5.24 11.43
CA LEU A 112 -0.71 5.91 10.41
C LEU A 112 0.11 7.07 11.00
N MET A 113 -0.50 7.89 11.87
CA MET A 113 0.18 9.02 12.51
C MET A 113 1.26 8.60 13.52
N ASN A 114 1.16 7.40 14.09
CA ASN A 114 2.10 6.88 15.08
C ASN A 114 3.04 5.81 14.51
N LEU A 115 3.06 5.62 13.19
CA LEU A 115 3.87 4.59 12.55
C LEU A 115 5.34 5.06 12.49
N PRO A 116 6.28 4.37 13.15
CA PRO A 116 7.68 4.79 13.15
C PRO A 116 8.30 4.75 11.76
N CYS A 117 9.01 5.81 11.36
CA CYS A 117 9.62 5.91 10.03
C CYS A 117 10.82 4.96 9.88
N GLU A 118 11.45 4.58 10.99
CA GLU A 118 12.57 3.64 11.07
C GLU A 118 12.18 2.27 10.52
N ILE A 119 10.93 1.85 10.73
CA ILE A 119 10.43 0.56 10.24
C ILE A 119 10.43 0.55 8.71
N TRP A 120 9.99 1.64 8.09
CA TRP A 120 10.01 1.78 6.63
C TRP A 120 11.42 1.77 6.07
N ARG A 121 12.37 2.43 6.74
CA ARG A 121 13.77 2.43 6.34
C ARG A 121 14.36 1.03 6.29
N VAL A 122 14.17 0.26 7.37
CA VAL A 122 14.69 -1.11 7.46
C VAL A 122 14.01 -2.02 6.45
N LEU A 123 12.69 -1.89 6.29
CA LEU A 123 11.93 -2.66 5.31
C LEU A 123 12.39 -2.38 3.88
N LEU A 124 12.54 -1.11 3.51
CA LEU A 124 13.03 -0.72 2.19
C LEU A 124 14.44 -1.27 1.94
N LYS A 125 15.33 -1.18 2.93
CA LYS A 125 16.68 -1.75 2.83
C LYS A 125 16.65 -3.25 2.56
N GLN A 126 15.83 -4.00 3.31
CA GLN A 126 15.66 -5.44 3.11
C GLN A 126 15.10 -5.79 1.73
N VAL A 127 14.14 -5.01 1.23
CA VAL A 127 13.59 -5.21 -0.12
C VAL A 127 14.66 -4.98 -1.19
N LEU A 128 15.45 -3.90 -1.06
CA LEU A 128 16.55 -3.58 -1.98
C LEU A 128 17.65 -4.64 -1.98
N GLU A 129 18.03 -5.15 -0.80
CA GLU A 129 18.99 -6.24 -0.69
C GLU A 129 18.48 -7.50 -1.39
N LYS A 130 17.20 -7.86 -1.19
CA LYS A 130 16.58 -9.00 -1.89
C LYS A 130 16.48 -8.80 -3.39
N SER A 131 16.18 -7.58 -3.86
CA SER A 131 16.09 -7.32 -5.30
C SER A 131 17.45 -7.38 -5.98
N ASN A 132 18.54 -6.99 -5.30
CA ASN A 132 19.90 -7.09 -5.83
C ASN A 132 20.37 -8.55 -5.97
N LEU A 133 19.84 -9.46 -5.17
CA LEU A 133 20.16 -10.89 -5.26
C LEU A 133 19.43 -11.59 -6.42
N LYS A 134 18.30 -11.04 -6.88
CA LYS A 134 17.64 -11.53 -8.09
C LYS A 134 18.38 -10.93 -9.29
N PRO A 135 19.02 -11.74 -10.14
CA PRO A 135 19.52 -11.21 -11.41
C PRO A 135 18.33 -10.64 -12.16
N GLN A 136 18.43 -9.37 -12.58
CA GLN A 136 17.49 -8.79 -13.52
C GLN A 136 17.70 -9.50 -14.86
N ASN A 137 17.07 -10.66 -15.02
CA ASN A 137 16.92 -11.33 -16.30
C ASN A 137 15.88 -10.58 -17.14
N LEU A 138 16.08 -9.28 -17.32
CA LEU A 138 15.52 -8.59 -18.45
C LEU A 138 16.21 -9.20 -19.66
N LYS A 139 15.51 -10.10 -20.36
CA LYS A 139 15.93 -10.51 -21.70
C LYS A 139 15.97 -9.24 -22.54
N LEU A 140 17.15 -8.62 -22.63
CA LEU A 140 17.39 -7.55 -23.58
C LEU A 140 17.08 -8.14 -24.95
N GLU A 141 16.11 -7.55 -25.64
CA GLU A 141 15.85 -7.88 -27.03
C GLU A 141 17.16 -7.74 -27.82
N ALA A 142 17.34 -8.56 -28.87
CA ALA A 142 18.58 -8.63 -29.63
C ALA A 142 19.09 -7.24 -30.09
N ARG A 143 18.19 -6.30 -30.37
CA ARG A 143 18.52 -4.91 -30.74
C ARG A 143 19.30 -4.14 -29.66
N TRP A 144 19.08 -4.46 -28.38
CA TRP A 144 19.71 -3.76 -27.25
C TRP A 144 21.04 -4.38 -26.83
N GLN A 145 21.34 -5.61 -27.25
CA GLN A 145 22.60 -6.30 -26.91
C GLN A 145 23.85 -5.56 -27.41
N ARG A 146 23.76 -4.93 -28.58
CA ARG A 146 24.86 -4.14 -29.14
C ARG A 146 25.08 -2.82 -28.39
N VAL A 147 24.01 -2.28 -27.79
CA VAL A 147 24.04 -1.04 -27.02
C VAL A 147 24.59 -1.30 -25.62
N SER A 148 24.19 -2.41 -24.97
CA SER A 148 24.67 -2.74 -23.62
C SER A 148 26.18 -3.01 -23.56
N GLN A 149 26.80 -3.43 -24.66
CA GLN A 149 28.26 -3.58 -24.75
C GLN A 149 29.03 -2.25 -24.67
N LYS A 150 28.38 -1.11 -25.00
CA LYS A 150 29.01 0.21 -25.03
C LYS A 150 28.69 1.09 -23.82
N PHE A 151 27.63 0.78 -23.10
CA PHE A 151 27.13 1.62 -22.00
C PHE A 151 26.97 0.81 -20.73
N SER A 152 27.46 1.36 -19.61
CA SER A 152 27.46 0.72 -18.29
C SER A 152 26.04 0.51 -17.73
N ALA A 153 25.08 1.31 -18.19
CA ALA A 153 23.67 1.22 -17.82
C ALA A 153 22.78 1.74 -18.95
N ILE A 154 21.62 1.11 -19.15
CA ILE A 154 20.56 1.54 -20.07
C ILE A 154 19.33 1.82 -19.23
N TRP A 155 18.85 3.06 -19.25
CA TRP A 155 17.69 3.50 -18.49
C TRP A 155 16.52 3.71 -19.45
N ILE A 156 15.35 3.16 -19.11
CA ILE A 156 14.09 3.49 -19.77
C ILE A 156 13.41 4.54 -18.90
N ALA A 157 13.31 5.77 -19.38
CA ALA A 157 12.45 6.77 -18.78
C ALA A 157 11.01 6.45 -19.18
N ASP A 158 10.18 6.02 -18.24
CA ASP A 158 8.73 5.95 -18.48
C ASP A 158 8.18 7.38 -18.58
N GLY A 159 7.75 7.76 -19.78
CA GLY A 159 7.18 9.08 -20.08
C GLY A 159 5.76 9.28 -19.57
N SER A 160 5.19 8.33 -18.83
CA SER A 160 3.81 8.37 -18.32
C SER A 160 3.50 9.46 -17.28
N THR A 161 4.43 10.41 -17.06
CA THR A 161 4.31 11.50 -16.08
C THR A 161 4.30 12.91 -16.69
N LEU A 162 4.17 13.05 -18.03
CA LEU A 162 3.86 14.33 -18.69
C LEU A 162 2.36 14.48 -18.99
#